data_AF-A0A5J6VRD9-F1
#
_entry.id   AF-A0A5J6VRD9-F1
#
_cell.length_a   1.000
_cell.length_b   1.000
_cell.length_c   1.000
_cell.angle_alpha   90.00
_cell.angle_beta   90.00
_cell.angle_gamma   90.00
#
_symmetry.space_group_name_H-M   'P 1'
#
loop_
_entity.id
_entity.type
_entity.pdbx_description
1 polymer ?
#
loop_
_entity_poly.entity_id
_entity_poly.type
_entity_poly.pdbx_seq_one_letter_code
_entity_poly.pdbx_strand_id
1 'polypeptide(L)'
;MAAEHTRRLPLHPSLTKPMLVAGGEREATFALWFVCLSIPVLVSLWFIPVGLIVGGVGQSFLRTLAKHDPQSFGVVRRHWSQQSVYLGGASAYAPVQYKAPKEQTQSAASGGVLKALANLMRKKK
;
A
#
# COMPACT_ATOMS: atom_id res chain seq x y z
N MET A 1 38.23 6.20 -42.26
CA MET A 1 36.82 6.53 -41.94
C MET A 1 36.50 5.82 -40.63
N ALA A 2 36.59 6.52 -39.50
CA ALA A 2 36.35 5.93 -38.18
C ALA A 2 34.84 5.72 -38.00
N ALA A 3 34.42 4.47 -37.85
CA ALA A 3 33.03 4.14 -37.58
C ALA A 3 32.66 4.63 -36.18
N GLU A 4 31.73 5.58 -36.07
CA GLU A 4 31.16 5.99 -34.79
C GLU A 4 30.45 4.79 -34.13
N HIS A 5 30.99 4.30 -33.02
CA HIS A 5 30.30 3.32 -32.19
C HIS A 5 29.24 4.01 -31.35
N THR A 6 27.98 3.96 -31.80
CA THR A 6 26.82 4.44 -31.03
C THR A 6 26.71 3.66 -29.71
N ARG A 7 27.00 4.34 -28.59
CA ARG A 7 26.87 3.79 -27.24
C ARG A 7 25.41 3.43 -26.95
N ARG A 8 25.13 2.13 -26.77
CA ARG A 8 23.81 1.64 -26.32
C ARG A 8 23.71 1.82 -24.82
N LEU A 9 22.81 2.69 -24.34
CA LEU A 9 22.48 2.82 -22.93
C LEU A 9 21.15 2.10 -22.66
N PRO A 10 21.05 1.26 -21.61
CA PRO A 10 19.79 0.65 -21.24
C PRO A 10 18.84 1.75 -20.74
N LEU A 11 17.69 1.89 -21.40
CA LEU A 11 16.64 2.82 -20.98
C LEU A 11 15.78 2.13 -19.93
N HIS A 12 15.77 2.68 -18.72
CA HIS A 12 14.88 2.25 -17.65
C HIS A 12 13.56 3.04 -17.69
N PRO A 13 12.43 2.43 -17.32
CA PRO A 13 11.19 3.16 -17.13
C PRO A 13 11.39 4.23 -16.06
N SER A 14 10.74 5.39 -16.25
CA SER A 14 10.79 6.48 -15.28
C SER A 14 10.28 6.02 -13.91
N LEU A 15 10.96 6.44 -12.85
CA LEU A 15 10.69 6.02 -11.47
C LEU A 15 9.24 6.32 -11.01
N THR A 16 8.57 7.26 -11.68
CA THR A 16 7.21 7.72 -11.38
C THR A 16 6.13 7.04 -12.23
N LYS A 17 6.48 6.17 -13.18
CA LYS A 17 5.47 5.47 -13.98
C LYS A 17 4.77 4.42 -13.12
N PRO A 18 3.44 4.47 -12.98
CA PRO A 18 2.71 3.45 -12.24
C PRO A 18 2.84 2.11 -12.95
N MET A 19 3.30 1.09 -12.22
CA MET A 19 3.36 -0.29 -12.72
C MET A 19 2.02 -0.97 -12.46
N LEU A 20 1.21 -1.11 -13.52
CA LEU A 20 -0.01 -1.91 -13.46
C LEU A 20 0.35 -3.39 -13.64
N VAL A 21 -0.23 -4.25 -12.81
CA VAL A 21 -0.10 -5.71 -12.88
C VAL A 21 -1.45 -6.29 -13.28
N ALA A 22 -1.49 -7.09 -14.35
CA ALA A 22 -2.71 -7.66 -14.90
C ALA A 22 -3.86 -6.63 -15.11
N GLY A 23 -3.47 -5.38 -15.41
CA GLY A 23 -4.39 -4.26 -15.64
C GLY A 23 -4.91 -3.56 -14.37
N GLY A 24 -4.50 -3.96 -13.17
CA GLY A 24 -4.82 -3.30 -11.90
C GLY A 24 -3.57 -2.71 -11.22
N GLU A 25 -3.77 -1.93 -10.16
CA GLU A 25 -2.67 -1.43 -9.32
C GLU A 25 -1.89 -2.61 -8.70
N ARG A 26 -0.55 -2.53 -8.69
CA ARG A 26 0.34 -3.62 -8.24
C ARG A 26 0.06 -4.07 -6.81
N GLU A 27 0.00 -3.12 -5.87
CA GLU A 27 -0.16 -3.42 -4.44
C GLU A 27 -1.51 -4.13 -4.19
N ALA A 28 -2.58 -3.62 -4.80
CA ALA A 28 -3.92 -4.15 -4.61
C ALA A 28 -4.13 -5.50 -5.32
N THR A 29 -3.57 -5.68 -6.53
CA THR A 29 -3.60 -6.96 -7.24
C THR A 29 -2.91 -8.07 -6.43
N PHE A 30 -1.73 -7.78 -5.86
CA PHE A 30 -1.05 -8.77 -5.02
C PHE A 30 -1.80 -9.06 -3.74
N ALA A 31 -2.33 -8.05 -3.05
CA ALA A 31 -3.13 -8.25 -1.85
C ALA A 31 -4.36 -9.15 -2.13
N LEU A 32 -5.07 -8.89 -3.24
CA LEU A 32 -6.25 -9.68 -3.62
C LEU A 32 -5.90 -11.16 -3.87
N TRP A 33 -4.90 -11.42 -4.72
CA TRP A 33 -4.53 -12.79 -5.07
C TRP A 33 -3.85 -13.52 -3.91
N PHE A 34 -3.09 -12.82 -3.08
CA PHE A 34 -2.52 -13.40 -1.87
C PHE A 34 -3.63 -13.90 -0.94
N VAL A 35 -4.67 -13.09 -0.71
CA VAL A 35 -5.84 -13.51 0.09
C VAL A 35 -6.58 -14.67 -0.59
N CYS A 36 -6.90 -14.56 -1.89
CA CYS A 36 -7.65 -15.59 -2.61
C CYS A 36 -6.93 -16.94 -2.69
N LEU A 37 -5.60 -16.95 -2.81
CA LEU A 37 -4.79 -18.17 -2.84
C LEU A 37 -4.48 -18.72 -1.45
N SER A 38 -4.39 -17.85 -0.43
CA SER A 38 -4.13 -18.31 0.95
C SER A 38 -5.29 -19.13 1.52
N ILE A 39 -6.54 -18.74 1.27
CA ILE A 39 -7.73 -19.41 1.83
C ILE A 39 -7.80 -20.91 1.49
N PRO A 40 -7.70 -21.35 0.22
CA PRO A 40 -7.75 -22.78 -0.10
C PRO A 40 -6.55 -23.55 0.45
N VAL A 41 -5.40 -22.90 0.63
CA VAL A 41 -4.20 -23.51 1.24
C VAL A 41 -4.40 -23.73 2.74
N LEU A 42 -5.05 -22.78 3.44
CA LEU A 42 -5.25 -22.86 4.89
C LEU A 42 -6.45 -23.72 5.30
N VAL A 43 -7.53 -23.73 4.50
CA VAL A 43 -8.81 -24.35 4.89
C VAL A 43 -9.00 -25.70 4.19
N SER A 44 -9.10 -25.69 2.86
CA SER A 44 -9.30 -26.89 2.04
C SER A 44 -9.20 -26.57 0.56
N LEU A 45 -8.61 -27.49 -0.22
CA LEU A 45 -8.47 -27.38 -1.68
C LEU A 45 -9.83 -27.31 -2.40
N TRP A 46 -10.92 -27.73 -1.76
CA TRP A 46 -12.27 -27.57 -2.32
C TRP A 46 -12.72 -26.11 -2.46
N PHE A 47 -12.07 -25.16 -1.78
CA PHE A 47 -12.36 -23.73 -1.90
C PHE A 47 -11.65 -23.04 -3.09
N ILE A 48 -10.82 -23.75 -3.85
CA ILE A 48 -10.17 -23.22 -5.06
C ILE A 48 -11.16 -22.55 -6.03
N PRO A 49 -12.29 -23.16 -6.44
CA PRO A 49 -13.22 -22.51 -7.37
C PRO A 49 -13.80 -21.22 -6.80
N VAL A 50 -14.09 -21.17 -5.50
CA VAL A 50 -14.60 -19.96 -4.83
C VAL A 50 -13.56 -18.85 -4.88
N GLY A 51 -12.30 -19.16 -4.53
CA GLY A 51 -11.19 -18.21 -4.62
C GLY A 51 -10.96 -17.68 -6.04
N LEU A 52 -11.14 -18.52 -7.06
CA LEU A 52 -11.01 -18.13 -8.46
C LEU A 52 -12.12 -17.17 -8.89
N ILE A 53 -13.37 -17.44 -8.50
CA ILE A 53 -14.52 -16.57 -8.82
C ILE A 53 -14.35 -15.20 -8.13
N VAL A 54 -14.05 -15.21 -6.83
CA VAL A 54 -13.86 -13.97 -6.05
C VAL A 54 -12.65 -13.19 -6.58
N GLY A 55 -11.54 -13.87 -6.86
CA GLY A 55 -10.35 -13.28 -7.45
C GLY A 55 -10.62 -12.68 -8.83
N GLY A 56 -11.39 -13.36 -9.69
CA GLY A 56 -11.76 -12.87 -11.02
C GLY A 56 -12.65 -11.62 -10.97
N VAL A 57 -13.66 -11.62 -10.09
CA VAL A 57 -14.53 -10.45 -9.86
C VAL A 57 -13.72 -9.28 -9.31
N GLY A 58 -12.90 -9.52 -8.27
CA GLY A 58 -12.03 -8.51 -7.68
C GLY A 58 -11.02 -7.94 -8.69
N GLN A 59 -10.43 -8.78 -9.54
CA GLN A 59 -9.51 -8.35 -10.59
C GLN A 59 -10.20 -7.49 -11.65
N SER A 60 -11.43 -7.83 -12.01
CA SER A 60 -12.23 -7.06 -12.97
C SER A 60 -12.56 -5.67 -12.42
N PHE A 61 -12.87 -5.59 -11.13
CA PHE A 61 -13.08 -4.32 -10.42
C PHE A 61 -11.80 -3.49 -10.35
N LEU A 62 -10.67 -4.08 -9.95
CA LEU A 62 -9.35 -3.43 -9.93
C LEU A 62 -8.94 -2.89 -11.30
N ARG A 63 -9.22 -3.66 -12.36
CA ARG A 63 -8.94 -3.24 -13.73
C ARG A 63 -9.79 -2.06 -14.18
N THR A 64 -11.01 -1.96 -13.66
CA THR A 64 -11.90 -0.83 -13.98
C THR A 64 -11.47 0.42 -13.24
N LEU A 65 -11.12 0.31 -11.95
CA LEU A 65 -10.52 1.39 -11.16
C LEU A 65 -9.24 1.94 -11.80
N ALA A 66 -8.34 1.05 -12.22
CA ALA A 66 -7.07 1.44 -12.83
C ALA A 66 -7.20 2.16 -14.17
N LYS A 67 -8.34 2.00 -14.88
CA LYS A 67 -8.63 2.79 -16.09
C LYS A 67 -8.97 4.24 -15.76
N HIS A 68 -9.56 4.51 -14.60
CA HIS A 68 -9.90 5.86 -14.16
C HIS A 68 -8.72 6.55 -13.49
N ASP A 69 -8.07 5.86 -12.54
CA ASP A 69 -6.86 6.34 -11.88
C ASP A 69 -5.89 5.16 -11.63
N PRO A 70 -4.68 5.18 -12.22
CA PRO A 70 -3.69 4.12 -12.04
C PRO A 70 -3.14 4.03 -10.60
N GLN A 71 -3.38 5.03 -9.73
CA GLN A 71 -2.88 5.07 -8.35
C GLN A 71 -3.98 5.31 -7.30
N SER A 72 -5.19 4.84 -7.58
CA SER A 72 -6.38 5.03 -6.73
C SER A 72 -6.18 4.62 -5.26
N PHE A 73 -5.58 3.45 -4.98
CA PHE A 73 -5.36 3.00 -3.60
C PHE A 73 -4.27 3.82 -2.91
N GLY A 74 -3.24 4.22 -3.66
CA GLY A 74 -2.21 5.13 -3.16
C GLY A 74 -2.79 6.46 -2.68
N VAL A 75 -3.78 7.02 -3.40
CA VAL A 75 -4.47 8.27 -2.99
C VAL A 75 -5.30 8.04 -1.72
N VAL A 76 -6.08 6.98 -1.64
CA VAL A 76 -6.89 6.65 -0.45
C VAL A 76 -6.01 6.42 0.77
N ARG A 77 -4.92 5.67 0.62
CA ARG A 77 -3.94 5.44 1.69
C ARG A 77 -3.33 6.74 2.20
N ARG A 78 -2.95 7.64 1.29
CA ARG A 78 -2.42 8.97 1.64
C ARG A 78 -3.49 9.79 2.37
N HIS A 79 -4.71 9.82 1.85
CA HIS A 79 -5.81 10.55 2.44
C HIS A 79 -6.04 10.11 3.90
N TRP A 80 -6.22 8.81 4.16
CA TRP A 80 -6.43 8.30 5.52
C TRP A 80 -5.21 8.47 6.42
N SER A 81 -4.00 8.22 5.91
CA SER A 81 -2.78 8.38 6.73
C SER A 81 -2.56 9.84 7.14
N GLN A 82 -2.85 10.79 6.25
CA GLN A 82 -2.57 12.21 6.47
C GLN A 82 -3.71 12.94 7.18
N GLN A 83 -4.93 12.37 7.21
CA GLN A 83 -6.06 12.92 7.98
C GLN A 83 -5.69 13.25 9.43
N SER A 84 -4.86 12.42 10.08
CA SER A 84 -4.41 12.66 11.46
C SER A 84 -3.43 13.83 11.63
N VAL A 85 -2.70 14.19 10.56
CA VAL A 85 -1.70 15.27 10.55
C VAL A 85 -2.33 16.60 10.13
N TYR A 86 -3.41 16.56 9.37
CA TYR A 86 -4.24 17.73 9.07
C TYR A 86 -4.98 18.19 10.35
N LEU A 87 -4.27 18.92 11.21
CA LEU A 87 -4.82 19.62 12.38
C LEU A 87 -5.81 20.73 11.99
N GLY A 88 -5.82 21.15 10.73
CA GLY A 88 -6.86 21.98 10.15
C GLY A 88 -7.96 21.10 9.58
N GLY A 89 -8.98 20.80 10.39
CA GLY A 89 -10.28 20.41 9.82
C GLY A 89 -10.72 21.49 8.82
N ALA A 90 -11.49 21.11 7.80
CA ALA A 90 -12.09 22.03 6.85
C ALA A 90 -13.06 22.98 7.59
N SER A 91 -12.52 24.03 8.20
CA SER A 91 -13.28 25.08 8.87
C SER A 91 -12.88 26.40 8.23
N ALA A 92 -13.86 27.26 7.95
CA ALA A 92 -13.65 28.58 7.36
C ALA A 92 -12.77 29.51 8.23
N TYR A 93 -12.41 29.09 9.45
CA TYR A 93 -11.76 29.91 10.47
C TYR A 93 -10.53 29.24 11.10
N ALA A 94 -9.92 28.22 10.49
CA ALA A 94 -8.79 27.52 11.12
C ALA A 94 -7.55 28.43 11.23
N PRO A 95 -7.05 28.76 12.46
CA PRO A 95 -5.79 29.47 12.61
C PRO A 95 -4.62 28.54 12.28
N VAL A 96 -3.64 29.06 11.55
CA VAL A 96 -2.42 28.36 11.11
C VAL A 96 -1.57 27.98 12.32
N GLN A 97 -1.84 26.85 12.95
CA GLN A 97 -1.00 26.29 14.01
C GLN A 97 -0.16 25.15 13.43
N TYR A 98 0.81 25.50 12.60
CA TYR A 98 1.86 24.58 12.18
C TYR A 98 2.81 24.36 13.37
N LYS A 99 2.72 23.20 14.03
CA LYS A 99 3.80 22.73 14.91
C LYS A 99 4.76 21.89 14.09
N ALA A 100 6.01 22.36 13.97
CA ALA A 100 7.08 21.68 13.26
C ALA A 100 7.18 20.20 13.70
N PRO A 101 7.42 19.26 12.76
CA PRO A 101 7.54 17.85 13.06
C PRO A 101 8.78 17.63 13.92
N LYS A 102 8.58 17.44 15.22
CA LYS A 102 9.63 16.96 16.12
C LYS A 102 9.79 15.48 15.79
N GLU A 103 10.83 15.18 15.03
CA GLU A 103 11.42 13.86 14.82
C GLU A 103 10.43 12.69 14.74
N GLN A 104 10.25 12.23 13.50
CA GLN A 104 9.93 10.84 13.17
C GLN A 104 10.90 9.89 13.90
N THR A 105 10.72 9.68 15.19
CA THR A 105 11.22 8.49 15.85
C THR A 105 10.13 7.44 15.59
N GLN A 106 10.27 6.52 14.64
CA GLN A 106 10.92 5.21 14.82
C GLN A 106 10.70 4.49 16.19
N SER A 107 10.14 5.16 17.20
CA SER A 107 9.90 4.66 18.55
C SER A 107 8.42 4.33 18.79
N ALA A 108 7.49 4.79 17.95
CA ALA A 108 6.07 4.42 18.08
C ALA A 108 5.79 2.96 17.68
N ALA A 109 6.55 2.39 16.74
CA ALA A 109 6.41 0.98 16.34
C ALA A 109 7.03 0.02 17.37
N SER A 110 8.09 0.43 18.08
CA SER A 110 8.69 -0.35 19.17
C SER A 110 8.02 -0.10 20.53
N GLY A 111 7.44 1.08 20.74
CA GLY A 111 6.81 1.48 22.00
C GLY A 111 5.57 0.67 22.34
N GLY A 112 4.74 0.31 21.34
CA GLY A 112 3.56 -0.53 21.56
C GLY A 112 3.92 -1.96 21.97
N VAL A 113 4.90 -2.56 21.29
CA VAL A 113 5.34 -3.94 21.54
C VAL A 113 6.11 -4.06 22.85
N LEU A 114 7.00 -3.10 23.14
CA LEU A 114 7.75 -3.05 24.41
C LEU A 114 6.82 -2.80 25.61
N LYS A 115 5.79 -1.96 25.46
CA LYS A 115 4.79 -1.72 26.51
C LYS A 115 3.90 -2.93 26.76
N ALA A 116 3.55 -3.69 25.71
CA ALA A 116 2.85 -4.96 25.84
C ALA A 116 3.71 -6.03 26.54
N LEU A 117 5.00 -6.13 26.18
CA LEU A 117 5.97 -7.03 26.83
C LEU A 117 6.21 -6.67 28.31
N ALA A 118 6.33 -5.38 28.63
CA ALA A 118 6.51 -4.91 30.00
C ALA A 118 5.30 -5.25 30.88
N ASN A 119 4.08 -5.09 30.35
CA ASN A 119 2.86 -5.46 31.09
C ASN A 119 2.72 -6.98 31.27
N LEU A 120 3.18 -7.78 30.31
CA LEU A 120 3.19 -9.24 30.42
C LEU A 120 4.17 -9.73 31.50
N MET A 121 5.36 -9.12 31.56
CA MET A 121 6.38 -9.41 32.58
C MET A 121 5.95 -9.00 33.99
N ARG A 122 5.18 -7.91 34.12
CA ARG A 122 4.67 -7.42 35.40
C ARG A 122 3.52 -8.26 35.96
N LYS A 123 2.77 -8.98 35.12
CA LYS A 123 1.65 -9.85 35.51
C LYS A 123 2.10 -11.24 35.99
N LYS A 124 3.38 -11.58 35.83
CA LYS A 124 3.95 -12.90 36.15
C LYS A 124 4.75 -12.93 37.46
N LYS A 125 4.64 -11.87 38.28
CA LYS A 125 5.16 -11.76 39.64
C LYS A 125 3.99 -11.65 40.60
#